data_AF-A0A243RU39-F1
#
_entry.id   AF-A0A243RU39-F1
#
_cell.length_a   1.000
_cell.length_b   1.000
_cell.length_c   1.000
_cell.angle_alpha   90.00
_cell.angle_beta   90.00
_cell.angle_gamma   90.00
#
_symmetry.space_group_name_H-M   'P 1'
#
loop_
_entity.id
_entity.type
_entity.pdbx_description
1 polymer ?
#
loop_
_entity_poly.entity_id
_entity_poly.type
_entity_poly.pdbx_seq_one_letter_code
_entity_poly.pdbx_strand_id
1 'polypeptide(L)'
;MLDLLPEETLREVVDLLVRLVEAAGATVIFVGAAAAFARFLLVAARRSGADGFIAVRLFLGRFLALGLEFQLASDVLRTAISPSFTQIGQLAAIAAIRTALNFFLSREIEREGRTVAEAAPRAVPGAGGG
;
A
#
# COMPACT_ATOMS: atom_id res chain seq x y z
N MET A 1 14.10 35.35 26.94
CA MET A 1 14.91 34.10 27.01
C MET A 1 14.08 32.92 27.55
N LEU A 2 12.74 32.98 27.55
CA LEU A 2 11.85 31.86 27.93
C LEU A 2 10.96 31.35 26.79
N ASP A 3 11.02 31.99 25.61
CA ASP A 3 10.18 31.66 24.44
C ASP A 3 10.85 30.70 23.44
N LEU A 4 12.12 30.33 23.63
CA LEU A 4 12.87 29.45 22.71
C LEU A 4 12.77 27.95 23.06
N LEU A 5 12.42 27.61 24.30
CA LEU A 5 12.23 26.22 24.75
C LEU A 5 10.88 25.57 24.37
N PRO A 6 9.75 26.29 24.27
CA PRO A 6 8.45 25.70 23.94
C PRO A 6 8.40 25.08 22.55
N GLU A 7 9.02 25.71 21.55
CA GLU A 7 8.99 25.22 20.16
C GLU A 7 9.87 23.99 19.95
N GLU A 8 11.07 23.97 20.53
CA GLU A 8 11.99 22.82 20.50
C GLU A 8 11.36 21.60 21.21
N THR A 9 10.81 21.81 22.41
CA THR A 9 10.14 20.75 23.19
C THR A 9 8.90 20.22 22.46
N LEU A 10 8.12 21.11 21.83
CA LEU A 10 6.95 20.73 21.05
C LEU A 10 7.35 19.87 19.84
N ARG A 11 8.41 20.27 19.11
CA ARG A 11 8.93 19.49 17.97
C ARG A 11 9.38 18.10 18.39
N GLU A 12 10.14 17.99 19.47
CA GLU A 12 10.61 16.69 19.99
C GLU A 12 9.44 15.78 20.40
N VAL A 13 8.45 16.34 21.10
CA VAL A 13 7.26 15.58 21.51
C VAL A 13 6.48 15.10 20.29
N VAL A 14 6.22 15.97 19.32
CA VAL A 14 5.46 15.56 18.13
C VAL A 14 6.26 14.59 17.25
N ASP A 15 7.57 14.75 17.12
CA ASP A 15 8.41 13.77 16.41
C ASP A 15 8.36 12.39 17.09
N LEU A 16 8.36 12.36 18.42
CA LEU A 16 8.16 11.11 19.17
C LEU A 16 6.77 10.51 18.88
N LEU A 17 5.71 11.31 18.92
CA LEU A 17 4.34 10.86 18.63
C LEU A 17 4.23 10.31 17.21
N VAL A 18 4.80 11.02 16.23
CA VAL A 18 4.84 10.59 14.82
C VAL A 18 5.50 9.21 14.71
N ARG A 19 6.67 9.01 15.31
CA ARG A 19 7.37 7.70 15.27
C ARG A 19 6.56 6.60 15.93
N LEU A 20 5.88 6.89 17.04
CA LEU A 20 5.02 5.92 17.73
C LEU A 20 3.81 5.52 16.87
N VAL A 21 3.18 6.50 16.24
CA VAL A 21 2.04 6.27 15.33
C VAL A 21 2.47 5.50 14.07
N GLU A 22 3.62 5.84 13.49
CA GLU A 22 4.22 5.10 12.37
C GLU A 22 4.52 3.65 12.75
N ALA A 23 5.14 3.43 13.92
CA ALA A 23 5.44 2.09 14.43
C ALA A 23 4.16 1.28 14.68
N ALA A 24 3.11 1.90 15.22
CA ALA A 24 1.82 1.25 15.41
C ALA A 24 1.19 0.85 14.07
N GLY A 25 1.12 1.77 13.10
CA GLY A 25 0.61 1.49 11.77
C GLY A 25 1.39 0.39 11.04
N ALA A 26 2.72 0.44 11.07
CA ALA A 26 3.60 -0.58 10.50
C ALA A 26 3.37 -1.95 11.17
N THR A 27 3.22 -1.98 12.49
CA THR A 27 2.94 -3.21 13.25
C THR A 27 1.60 -3.82 12.87
N VAL A 28 0.54 -3.01 12.76
CA VAL A 28 -0.78 -3.46 12.33
C VAL A 28 -0.72 -4.07 10.93
N ILE A 29 -0.08 -3.38 9.98
CA ILE A 29 0.09 -3.88 8.61
C ILE A 29 0.85 -5.21 8.61
N PHE A 30 1.97 -5.26 9.33
CA PHE A 30 2.82 -6.46 9.38
C PHE A 30 2.07 -7.66 9.95
N VAL A 31 1.38 -7.51 11.09
CA VAL A 31 0.59 -8.57 11.72
C VAL A 31 -0.53 -9.03 10.78
N GLY A 32 -1.25 -8.09 10.17
CA GLY A 32 -2.30 -8.40 9.21
C GLY A 32 -1.80 -9.16 7.99
N ALA A 33 -0.67 -8.74 7.42
CA ALA A 33 -0.02 -9.38 6.30
C ALA A 33 0.47 -10.80 6.64
N ALA A 34 1.14 -10.97 7.77
CA ALA A 34 1.63 -12.27 8.23
C ALA A 34 0.47 -13.25 8.47
N ALA A 35 -0.60 -12.81 9.15
CA ALA A 35 -1.79 -13.62 9.39
C ALA A 35 -2.54 -13.96 8.09
N ALA A 36 -2.66 -12.99 7.17
CA ALA A 36 -3.28 -13.22 5.86
C ALA A 36 -2.47 -14.24 5.03
N PHE A 37 -1.14 -14.14 5.05
CA PHE A 37 -0.26 -15.07 4.35
C PHE A 37 -0.38 -16.50 4.90
N ALA A 38 -0.38 -16.66 6.22
CA ALA A 38 -0.60 -17.98 6.83
C ALA A 38 -1.94 -18.60 6.42
N ARG A 39 -3.02 -17.80 6.43
CA ARG A 39 -4.35 -18.27 5.99
C ARG A 39 -4.42 -18.55 4.50
N PHE A 40 -3.74 -17.76 3.67
CA PHE A 40 -3.61 -18.00 2.24
C PHE A 40 -3.01 -19.38 1.97
N LEU A 41 -1.89 -19.73 2.65
CA LEU A 41 -1.26 -21.05 2.50
C LEU A 41 -2.21 -22.19 2.89
N LEU A 42 -2.97 -22.03 3.98
CA LEU A 42 -3.96 -23.02 4.41
C LEU A 42 -5.10 -23.19 3.39
N VAL A 43 -5.64 -22.10 2.86
CA VAL A 43 -6.72 -22.08 1.85
C VAL A 43 -6.23 -22.71 0.54
N ALA A 44 -5.02 -22.36 0.10
CA ALA A 44 -4.39 -22.92 -1.10
C ALA A 44 -4.14 -24.42 -0.96
N ALA A 45 -3.62 -24.87 0.21
CA ALA A 45 -3.38 -26.29 0.49
C ALA A 45 -4.68 -27.11 0.50
N ARG A 46 -5.78 -26.53 1.01
CA ARG A 46 -7.10 -27.18 1.05
C ARG A 46 -7.86 -27.14 -0.29
N ARG A 47 -7.25 -26.60 -1.36
CA ARG A 47 -7.89 -26.34 -2.67
C ARG A 47 -9.26 -25.66 -2.53
N SER A 48 -9.39 -24.81 -1.51
CA SER A 48 -10.64 -24.10 -1.26
C SER A 48 -10.85 -23.09 -2.39
N GLY A 49 -12.06 -23.07 -2.94
CA GLY A 49 -12.42 -22.25 -4.10
C GLY A 49 -12.33 -20.74 -3.87
N ALA A 50 -12.86 -19.96 -4.81
CA ALA A 50 -12.77 -18.50 -4.85
C ALA A 50 -13.15 -17.82 -3.52
N ASP A 51 -14.13 -18.35 -2.78
CA ASP A 51 -14.62 -17.80 -1.52
C ASP A 51 -13.53 -17.71 -0.43
N GLY A 52 -12.64 -18.71 -0.35
CA GLY A 52 -11.54 -18.71 0.62
C GLY A 52 -10.52 -17.61 0.35
N PHE A 53 -10.20 -17.38 -0.93
CA PHE A 53 -9.30 -16.31 -1.34
C PHE A 53 -9.92 -14.92 -1.10
N ILE A 54 -11.22 -14.76 -1.37
CA ILE A 54 -11.95 -13.52 -1.09
C ILE A 54 -11.91 -13.21 0.41
N ALA A 55 -12.15 -14.20 1.27
CA ALA A 55 -12.10 -14.02 2.73
C ALA A 55 -10.71 -13.57 3.22
N VAL A 56 -9.63 -14.18 2.71
CA VAL A 56 -8.25 -13.77 3.04
C VAL A 56 -7.97 -12.35 2.56
N ARG A 57 -8.40 -11.99 1.35
CA ARG A 57 -8.24 -10.64 0.80
C ARG A 57 -8.98 -9.59 1.61
N LEU A 58 -10.23 -9.85 1.99
CA LEU A 58 -11.03 -8.93 2.82
C LEU A 58 -10.42 -8.76 4.20
N PHE A 59 -9.90 -9.84 4.79
CA PHE A 59 -9.19 -9.77 6.06
C PHE A 59 -7.94 -8.89 5.96
N LEU A 60 -7.08 -9.13 4.97
CA LEU A 60 -5.89 -8.30 4.75
C LEU A 60 -6.28 -6.83 4.54
N GLY A 61 -7.31 -6.57 3.72
CA GLY A 61 -7.81 -5.24 3.44
C GLY A 61 -8.17 -4.44 4.70
N ARG A 62 -8.76 -5.08 5.72
CA ARG A 62 -9.10 -4.42 7.01
C ARG A 62 -7.86 -3.98 7.78
N PHE A 63 -6.81 -4.80 7.82
CA PHE A 63 -5.57 -4.44 8.50
C PHE A 63 -4.80 -3.35 7.75
N LEU A 64 -4.80 -3.41 6.42
CA LEU A 64 -4.22 -2.35 5.60
C LEU A 64 -4.95 -1.02 5.80
N ALA A 65 -6.29 -1.03 5.79
CA ALA A 65 -7.09 0.17 6.03
C ALA A 65 -6.75 0.80 7.40
N LEU A 66 -6.76 0.00 8.46
CA LEU A 66 -6.42 0.48 9.81
C LEU A 66 -4.98 1.02 9.89
N GLY A 67 -4.02 0.31 9.29
CA GLY A 67 -2.62 0.77 9.25
C GLY A 67 -2.44 2.09 8.51
N LEU A 68 -3.22 2.31 7.44
CA LEU A 68 -3.22 3.56 6.68
C LEU A 68 -3.87 4.71 7.46
N GLU A 69 -4.87 4.46 8.30
CA GLU A 69 -5.42 5.48 9.20
C GLU A 69 -4.36 5.99 10.18
N PHE A 70 -3.51 5.10 10.72
CA PHE A 70 -2.37 5.51 11.54
C PHE A 70 -1.34 6.32 10.73
N GLN A 71 -0.98 5.88 9.53
CA GLN A 71 -0.04 6.62 8.68
C GLN A 71 -0.57 8.02 8.32
N LEU A 72 -1.86 8.13 8.02
CA LEU A 72 -2.52 9.41 7.79
C LEU A 72 -2.45 10.30 9.05
N ALA A 73 -2.67 9.73 10.24
CA ALA A 73 -2.54 10.48 11.48
C ALA A 73 -1.12 11.00 11.70
N SER A 74 -0.08 10.20 11.41
CA SER A 74 1.32 10.67 11.47
C SER A 74 1.61 11.78 10.44
N ASP A 75 1.04 11.69 9.24
CA ASP A 75 1.20 12.73 8.22
C ASP A 75 0.54 14.05 8.64
N VAL A 76 -0.66 13.99 9.22
CA VAL A 76 -1.34 15.17 9.79
C VAL A 76 -0.48 15.79 10.90
N LEU A 77 0.06 14.97 11.82
CA LEU A 77 0.94 15.45 12.89
C LEU A 77 2.19 16.15 12.34
N ARG A 78 2.86 15.57 11.33
CA ARG A 78 4.02 16.18 10.66
C ARG A 78 3.68 17.54 10.05
N THR A 79 2.52 17.66 9.40
CA THR A 79 2.09 18.92 8.78
C THR A 79 1.70 20.01 9.81
N ALA A 80 1.29 19.63 11.02
CA ALA A 80 0.84 20.56 12.06
C ALA A 80 1.97 21.37 12.72
N ILE A 81 3.19 20.80 12.82
CA ILE A 81 4.32 21.41 13.55
C ILE A 81 5.45 21.94 12.66
N SER A 82 5.45 21.64 11.37
CA SER A 82 6.56 21.98 10.50
C SER A 82 6.11 22.24 9.06
N PRO A 83 5.83 23.50 8.68
CA PRO A 83 5.94 23.90 7.28
C PRO A 83 7.42 24.07 6.92
N SER A 84 8.27 23.05 7.12
CA SER A 84 9.64 23.09 6.60
C SER A 84 9.63 22.60 5.15
N PHE A 85 10.01 23.47 4.22
CA PHE A 85 10.10 23.13 2.79
C PHE A 85 10.99 21.90 2.52
N THR A 86 11.94 21.60 3.41
CA THR A 86 12.80 20.41 3.34
C THR A 86 12.02 19.11 3.57
N GLN A 87 11.15 19.05 4.58
CA GLN A 87 10.33 17.85 4.84
C GLN A 87 9.23 17.68 3.77
N ILE A 88 8.64 18.79 3.32
CA ILE A 88 7.71 18.79 2.17
C ILE A 88 8.43 18.25 0.92
N GLY A 89 9.68 18.67 0.69
CA GLY A 89 10.51 18.17 -0.41
C GLY A 89 10.81 16.67 -0.32
N GLN A 90 11.11 16.15 0.87
CA GLN A 90 11.34 14.72 1.08
C GLN A 90 10.07 13.90 0.82
N LEU A 91 8.92 14.35 1.34
CA LEU A 91 7.64 13.67 1.13
C LEU A 91 7.23 13.70 -0.36
N ALA A 92 7.40 14.84 -1.03
CA ALA A 92 7.16 14.97 -2.46
C ALA A 92 8.08 14.06 -3.29
N ALA A 93 9.35 13.91 -2.91
CA ALA A 93 10.29 13.01 -3.56
C ALA A 93 9.86 11.53 -3.42
N ILE A 94 9.46 11.10 -2.22
CA ILE A 94 8.97 9.73 -2.00
C ILE A 94 7.70 9.46 -2.82
N ALA A 95 6.74 10.40 -2.81
CA ALA A 95 5.51 10.29 -3.58
C ALA A 95 5.76 10.24 -5.10
N ALA A 96 6.70 11.04 -5.60
CA ALA A 96 7.10 11.05 -7.01
C ALA A 96 7.74 9.71 -7.41
N ILE A 97 8.68 9.19 -6.61
CA ILE A 97 9.32 7.89 -6.86
C ILE A 97 8.27 6.77 -6.90
N ARG A 98 7.37 6.73 -5.91
CA ARG A 98 6.28 5.75 -5.87
C ARG A 98 5.41 5.82 -7.12
N THR A 99 5.06 7.03 -7.55
CA THR A 99 4.23 7.25 -8.75
C THR A 99 4.96 6.79 -10.01
N ALA A 100 6.23 7.15 -10.17
CA ALA A 100 7.03 6.78 -11.33
C ALA A 100 7.20 5.26 -11.44
N LEU A 101 7.59 4.59 -10.35
CA LEU A 101 7.75 3.13 -10.32
C LEU A 101 6.43 2.41 -10.63
N ASN A 102 5.34 2.83 -9.99
CA ASN A 102 4.03 2.22 -10.21
C ASN A 102 3.53 2.44 -11.65
N PHE A 103 3.81 3.61 -12.22
CA PHE A 103 3.49 3.93 -13.61
C PHE A 103 4.28 3.06 -14.59
N PHE A 104 5.60 2.94 -14.41
CA PHE A 104 6.43 2.10 -15.29
C PHE A 104 6.03 0.63 -15.23
N LEU A 105 5.84 0.10 -14.01
CA LEU A 105 5.41 -1.28 -13.81
C LEU A 105 4.06 -1.55 -14.47
N SER A 106 3.07 -0.67 -14.27
CA SER A 106 1.76 -0.79 -14.91
C SER A 106 1.86 -0.80 -16.44
N ARG A 107 2.73 0.05 -17.00
CA ARG A 107 2.91 0.16 -18.44
C ARG A 107 3.65 -1.02 -19.07
N GLU A 108 4.59 -1.61 -18.35
CA GLU A 108 5.29 -2.83 -18.75
C GLU A 108 4.34 -4.03 -18.79
N ILE A 109 3.56 -4.22 -17.72
CA ILE A 109 2.52 -5.26 -17.66
C ILE A 109 1.51 -5.09 -18.82
N GLU A 110 1.11 -3.86 -19.15
CA GLU A 110 0.18 -3.62 -20.26
C GLU A 110 0.79 -3.94 -21.65
N ARG A 111 2.11 -3.77 -21.80
CA ARG A 111 2.83 -4.14 -23.03
C ARG A 111 2.94 -5.65 -23.18
N GLU A 112 3.26 -6.36 -22.11
CA GLU A 112 3.34 -7.82 -22.09
C GLU A 112 1.95 -8.48 -22.20
N GLY A 113 0.91 -7.88 -21.61
CA GLY A 113 -0.46 -8.38 -21.72
C GLY A 113 -1.02 -8.33 -23.15
N ARG A 114 -0.58 -7.36 -23.96
CA ARG A 114 -1.02 -7.24 -25.37
C ARG A 114 -0.39 -8.28 -26.29
N THR A 115 0.84 -8.73 -26.02
CA THR A 115 1.49 -9.77 -26.84
C THR A 115 0.86 -11.16 -26.65
N VAL A 116 0.25 -11.42 -25.49
CA VAL A 116 -0.49 -12.67 -25.22
C VAL A 116 -1.88 -12.68 -25.87
N ALA A 117 -2.56 -11.52 -25.95
CA ALA A 117 -3.88 -11.41 -26.56
C ALA A 117 -3.87 -11.54 -28.10
N GLU A 118 -2.78 -11.12 -28.75
CA GLU A 118 -2.64 -11.19 -30.22
C GLU A 118 -2.26 -12.59 -30.72
N ALA A 119 -1.74 -13.46 -29.84
CA ALA A 119 -1.38 -14.84 -30.14
C ALA A 119 -2.56 -15.84 -30.00
N ALA A 120 -3.76 -15.40 -29.60
CA ALA A 120 -4.94 -16.25 -29.56
C ALA A 120 -5.43 -16.55 -30.99
N PRO A 121 -5.44 -17.82 -31.45
CA PRO A 121 -5.87 -18.16 -32.80
C PRO A 121 -7.32 -17.73 -32.99
N ARG A 122 -7.59 -16.92 -34.03
CA ARG A 122 -8.96 -16.65 -34.49
C ARG A 122 -9.60 -18.01 -34.82
N ALA A 123 -10.50 -18.46 -33.95
CA ALA A 123 -11.31 -19.63 -34.21
C ALA A 123 -12.10 -19.37 -35.49
N VAL A 124 -11.74 -20.09 -36.54
CA VAL A 124 -12.43 -20.09 -37.84
C VAL A 124 -13.87 -20.55 -37.59
N PRO A 125 -14.89 -19.75 -37.92
CA PRO A 125 -16.27 -20.20 -37.89
C PRO A 125 -16.40 -21.36 -38.88
N GLY A 126 -16.66 -22.55 -38.34
CA GLY A 126 -16.78 -23.78 -39.11
C GLY A 126 -17.87 -23.67 -40.16
N ALA A 127 -17.46 -23.93 -41.40
CA ALA A 127 -18.33 -24.44 -42.44
C ALA A 127 -18.95 -25.77 -41.94
N GLY A 128 -20.24 -25.74 -41.63
CA GLY A 128 -21.05 -26.92 -41.34
C GLY A 128 -22.20 -26.95 -42.32
N GLY A 129 -22.05 -27.73 -43.39
CA GLY A 129 -23.13 -28.07 -44.30
C GLY A 129 -24.12 -29.05 -43.68
N GLY A 130 -25.37 -28.95 -44.14
CA GLY A 130 -26.50 -29.81 -43.86
C GLY A 130 -27.72 -29.24 -44.57
#